data_AF-A0A5C8JEE9-F1
#
_entry.id   AF-A0A5C8JEE9-F1
#
_cell.length_a   1.000
_cell.length_b   1.000
_cell.length_c   1.000
_cell.angle_alpha   90.00
_cell.angle_beta   90.00
_cell.angle_gamma   90.00
#
_symmetry.space_group_name_H-M   'P 1'
#
loop_
_entity.id
_entity.type
_entity.pdbx_description
1 polymer ?
#
loop_
_entity_poly.entity_id
_entity_poly.type
_entity_poly.pdbx_seq_one_letter_code
_entity_poly.pdbx_strand_id
1 'polypeptide(L)'
;MSQKKVKFTKVEREFLDELCYLLDSADVYPEEKKKLIIAKELFEKGEYFPNVVRRIEFTFREQALRGGLSPEFNSVYTKIPVILRKTVPLGSNPGIMQVMPL
;
A
#
# COMPACT_ATOMS: atom_id res chain seq x y z
N MET A 1 -3.12 -14.32 -25.30
CA MET A 1 -3.88 -13.47 -24.35
C MET A 1 -3.09 -12.20 -24.14
N SER A 2 -3.61 -11.05 -24.57
CA SER A 2 -2.89 -9.76 -24.48
C SER A 2 -2.97 -9.26 -23.04
N GLN A 3 -1.86 -9.28 -22.30
CA GLN A 3 -1.79 -8.63 -20.99
C GLN A 3 -2.00 -7.13 -21.21
N LYS A 4 -3.15 -6.59 -20.77
CA LYS A 4 -3.34 -5.13 -20.67
C LYS A 4 -2.20 -4.58 -19.81
N LYS A 5 -1.28 -3.82 -20.40
CA LYS A 5 -0.29 -3.06 -19.63
C LYS A 5 -1.04 -2.10 -18.71
N VAL A 6 -1.14 -2.44 -17.43
CA VAL A 6 -1.72 -1.57 -16.40
C VAL A 6 -0.84 -0.33 -16.33
N LYS A 7 -1.39 0.83 -16.75
CA LYS A 7 -0.68 2.10 -16.63
C LYS A 7 -0.85 2.60 -15.21
N PHE A 8 0.16 2.39 -14.37
CA PHE A 8 0.22 2.99 -13.05
C PHE A 8 0.27 4.51 -13.13
N THR A 9 -0.47 5.17 -12.24
CA THR A 9 -0.35 6.61 -11.98
C THR A 9 1.02 6.93 -11.39
N LYS A 10 1.38 8.22 -11.33
CA LYS A 10 2.65 8.65 -10.71
C LYS A 10 2.75 8.18 -9.25
N VAL A 11 1.67 8.36 -8.48
CA VAL A 11 1.61 7.98 -7.05
C VAL A 11 1.75 6.47 -6.87
N GLU A 12 1.13 5.68 -7.75
CA GLU A 12 1.23 4.22 -7.69
C GLU A 12 2.65 3.74 -7.99
N ARG A 13 3.33 4.34 -8.98
CA ARG A 13 4.73 4.01 -9.29
C ARG A 13 5.66 4.36 -8.14
N GLU A 14 5.53 5.58 -7.60
CA GLU A 14 6.35 6.03 -6.47
C GLU A 14 6.22 5.07 -5.28
N PHE A 15 5.01 4.59 -4.98
CA PHE A 15 4.81 3.60 -3.92
C PHE A 15 5.41 2.23 -4.25
N LEU A 16 5.30 1.78 -5.50
CA LEU A 16 5.91 0.52 -5.93
C LEU A 16 7.44 0.57 -5.88
N ASP A 17 8.04 1.72 -6.21
CA ASP A 17 9.48 1.94 -6.10
C ASP A 17 9.91 1.93 -4.62
N GLU A 18 9.16 2.60 -3.74
CA GLU A 18 9.37 2.52 -2.28
C GLU A 18 9.24 1.08 -1.76
N LEU A 19 8.26 0.32 -2.25
CA LEU A 19 8.09 -1.09 -1.87
C LEU A 19 9.28 -1.95 -2.29
N CYS A 20 9.78 -1.78 -3.51
CA CYS A 20 10.97 -2.51 -3.99
C CYS A 20 12.21 -2.14 -3.15
N TYR A 21 12.42 -0.85 -2.86
CA TYR A 21 13.49 -0.40 -1.98
C TYR A 21 13.45 -1.08 -0.61
N LEU A 22 12.27 -1.15 0.02
CA LEU A 22 12.11 -1.82 1.33
C LEU A 22 12.44 -3.31 1.29
N LEU A 23 12.16 -3.99 0.17
CA LEU A 23 12.48 -5.41 0.01
C LEU A 23 14.00 -5.65 -0.10
N ASP A 24 14.72 -4.71 -0.69
CA ASP A 24 16.17 -4.79 -0.84
C ASP A 24 16.94 -4.27 0.38
N SER A 25 16.34 -3.39 1.18
CA SER A 25 17.01 -2.75 2.33
C SER A 25 17.38 -3.71 3.47
N ALA A 26 18.60 -3.63 3.98
CA ALA A 26 19.04 -4.41 5.14
C ALA A 26 18.38 -3.97 6.46
N ASP A 27 17.82 -2.77 6.52
CA ASP A 27 17.28 -2.16 7.74
C ASP A 27 15.79 -2.48 7.97
N VAL A 28 15.17 -3.24 7.06
CA VAL A 28 13.78 -3.73 7.17
C VAL A 28 13.78 -5.14 7.74
N TYR A 29 12.91 -5.40 8.73
CA TYR A 29 12.91 -6.69 9.41
C TYR A 29 12.51 -7.83 8.47
N PRO A 30 13.11 -9.03 8.61
CA PRO A 30 12.79 -10.17 7.74
C PRO A 30 11.30 -10.54 7.70
N GLU A 31 10.60 -10.44 8.84
CA GLU A 31 9.16 -10.71 8.91
C GLU A 31 8.30 -9.65 8.19
N GLU A 32 8.76 -8.41 8.13
CA GLU A 32 8.13 -7.35 7.33
C GLU A 32 8.32 -7.64 5.84
N LYS A 33 9.54 -7.97 5.43
CA LYS A 33 9.85 -8.34 4.04
C LYS A 33 9.01 -9.50 3.55
N LYS A 34 8.85 -10.58 4.33
CA LYS A 34 8.00 -11.72 3.96
C LYS A 34 6.57 -11.28 3.61
N LYS A 35 5.98 -10.40 4.42
CA LYS A 35 4.62 -9.87 4.18
C LYS A 35 4.57 -8.88 3.01
N LEU A 36 5.61 -8.06 2.82
CA LEU A 36 5.72 -7.12 1.72
C LEU A 36 5.94 -7.82 0.36
N ILE A 37 6.62 -8.97 0.33
CA ILE A 37 6.76 -9.83 -0.87
C ILE A 37 5.37 -10.26 -1.35
N ILE A 38 4.50 -10.68 -0.44
CA ILE A 38 3.12 -11.05 -0.77
C ILE A 38 2.38 -9.87 -1.40
N ALA A 39 2.59 -8.65 -0.90
CA ALA A 39 1.99 -7.45 -1.50
C ALA A 39 2.53 -7.17 -2.92
N LYS A 40 3.85 -7.30 -3.13
CA LYS A 40 4.48 -7.18 -4.46
C LYS A 40 3.90 -8.17 -5.46
N GLU A 41 3.74 -9.43 -5.07
CA GLU A 41 3.13 -10.46 -5.93
C GLU A 41 1.68 -10.11 -6.33
N LEU A 42 0.91 -9.51 -5.41
CA LEU A 42 -0.46 -9.08 -5.71
C LEU A 42 -0.46 -7.96 -6.76
N PHE A 43 0.44 -6.98 -6.65
CA PHE A 43 0.60 -5.94 -7.67
C PHE A 43 1.00 -6.52 -9.04
N GLU A 44 1.92 -7.49 -9.06
CA GLU A 44 2.34 -8.18 -10.29
C GLU A 44 1.21 -8.98 -10.95
N LYS A 45 0.31 -9.56 -10.14
CA LYS A 45 -0.89 -10.24 -10.60
C LYS A 45 -1.98 -9.29 -11.12
N GLY A 46 -1.77 -7.98 -11.02
CA GLY A 46 -2.70 -6.96 -11.48
C GLY A 46 -3.85 -6.70 -10.52
N GLU A 47 -3.68 -7.04 -9.23
CA GLU A 47 -4.66 -6.70 -8.19
C GLU A 47 -4.85 -5.18 -8.08
N TYR A 48 -6.05 -4.78 -7.71
CA TYR A 48 -6.40 -3.36 -7.63
C TYR A 48 -5.56 -2.65 -6.56
N PHE A 49 -4.81 -1.62 -6.97
CA PHE A 49 -3.77 -1.01 -6.14
C PHE A 49 -4.25 -0.59 -4.74
N PRO A 50 -5.36 0.16 -4.59
CA PRO A 50 -5.88 0.52 -3.27
C PRO A 50 -6.20 -0.68 -2.36
N ASN A 51 -6.62 -1.82 -2.91
CA ASN A 51 -6.92 -3.00 -2.11
C ASN A 51 -5.64 -3.61 -1.53
N VAL A 52 -4.59 -3.69 -2.33
CA VAL A 52 -3.28 -4.18 -1.87
C VAL A 52 -2.69 -3.24 -0.82
N VAL A 53 -2.74 -1.93 -1.05
CA VAL A 53 -2.27 -0.93 -0.08
C VAL A 53 -3.05 -0.98 1.23
N ARG A 54 -4.39 -1.10 1.20
CA ARG A 54 -5.20 -1.31 2.42
C ARG A 54 -4.79 -2.60 3.13
N ARG A 55 -4.52 -3.67 2.39
CA ARG A 55 -4.07 -4.93 2.98
C ARG A 55 -2.74 -4.76 3.72
N ILE A 56 -1.79 -4.00 3.16
CA ILE A 56 -0.55 -3.63 3.87
C ILE A 56 -0.90 -2.85 5.15
N GLU A 57 -1.75 -1.82 5.05
CA GLU A 57 -2.18 -1.02 6.20
C GLU A 57 -2.70 -1.89 7.35
N PHE A 58 -3.66 -2.76 7.05
CA PHE A 58 -4.28 -3.67 8.02
C PHE A 58 -3.28 -4.68 8.59
N THR A 59 -2.43 -5.26 7.74
CA THR A 59 -1.47 -6.31 8.14
C THR A 59 -0.47 -5.80 9.19
N PHE A 60 -0.10 -4.53 9.12
CA PHE A 60 0.94 -3.93 9.97
C PHE A 60 0.40 -2.97 11.02
N ARG A 61 -0.92 -2.73 11.06
CA ARG A 61 -1.55 -1.77 11.98
C ARG A 61 -1.16 -1.99 13.43
N GLU A 62 -1.26 -3.22 13.91
CA GLU A 62 -0.93 -3.53 15.31
C GLU A 62 0.55 -3.29 15.61
N GLN A 63 1.44 -3.70 14.70
CA GLN A 63 2.88 -3.49 14.84
C GLN A 63 3.24 -1.99 14.81
N ALA A 64 2.59 -1.21 13.93
CA ALA A 64 2.72 0.24 13.85
C ALA A 64 2.27 0.94 15.15
N LEU A 65 1.12 0.55 15.69
CA LEU A 65 0.58 1.13 16.94
C LEU A 65 1.50 0.89 18.14
N ARG A 66 2.25 -0.23 18.14
CA ARG A 66 3.24 -0.56 19.18
C ARG A 66 4.62 0.05 18.92
N GLY A 67 4.80 0.80 17.83
CA GLY A 67 6.10 1.35 17.44
C GLY A 67 7.12 0.28 17.01
N GLY A 68 6.65 -0.90 16.62
CA GLY A 68 7.50 -2.06 16.32
C GLY A 68 7.89 -2.21 14.85
N LEU A 69 7.60 -1.23 13.99
CA LEU A 69 8.02 -1.25 12.60
C LEU A 69 9.50 -0.89 12.48
N SER A 70 10.20 -1.43 11.49
CA SER A 70 11.53 -0.92 11.14
C SER A 70 11.47 0.57 10.80
N PRO A 71 12.51 1.36 11.11
CA PRO A 71 12.49 2.81 10.86
C PRO A 71 12.18 3.18 9.42
N GLU A 72 12.79 2.47 8.46
CA GLU A 72 12.56 2.69 7.05
C GLU A 72 11.13 2.35 6.63
N PHE A 73 10.61 1.19 7.06
CA PHE A 73 9.24 0.82 6.72
C PHE A 73 8.22 1.75 7.37
N ASN A 74 8.47 2.20 8.61
CA ASN A 74 7.61 3.16 9.29
C ASN A 74 7.48 4.48 8.50
N SER A 75 8.57 4.94 7.88
CA SER A 75 8.56 6.15 7.05
C SER A 75 7.65 6.03 5.83
N VAL A 76 7.53 4.82 5.26
CA VAL A 76 6.63 4.52 4.13
C VAL A 76 5.21 4.27 4.64
N TYR A 77 5.06 3.51 5.73
CA TYR A 77 3.78 3.14 6.32
C TYR A 77 2.94 4.37 6.69
N THR A 78 3.56 5.39 7.27
CA THR A 78 2.88 6.64 7.64
C THR A 78 2.31 7.42 6.46
N LYS A 79 2.79 7.17 5.23
CA LYS A 79 2.27 7.79 3.99
C LYS A 79 1.06 7.06 3.42
N ILE A 80 0.78 5.81 3.83
CA ILE A 80 -0.31 4.98 3.30
C ILE A 80 -1.67 5.71 3.28
N PRO A 81 -2.11 6.42 4.34
CA PRO A 81 -3.39 7.13 4.31
C PRO A 81 -3.46 8.24 3.24
N VAL A 82 -2.32 8.87 2.92
CA VAL A 82 -2.24 9.88 1.85
C VAL A 82 -2.31 9.20 0.48
N ILE A 83 -1.61 8.07 0.31
CA ILE A 83 -1.61 7.28 -0.93
C ILE A 83 -3.02 6.79 -1.25
N LEU A 84 -3.73 6.23 -0.26
CA LEU A 84 -5.10 5.76 -0.43
C LEU A 84 -6.05 6.89 -0.85
N ARG A 85 -5.93 8.08 -0.23
CA ARG A 85 -6.75 9.24 -0.62
C ARG A 85 -6.51 9.71 -2.06
N LYS A 86 -5.30 9.52 -2.59
CA LYS A 86 -4.94 9.92 -3.96
C LYS A 86 -5.29 8.86 -5.02
N THR A 87 -5.47 7.61 -4.61
CA THR A 87 -5.64 6.45 -5.53
C THR A 87 -7.06 5.88 -5.52
N VAL A 88 -7.82 6.09 -4.43
CA VAL A 88 -9.23 5.71 -4.37
C VAL A 88 -10.09 6.75 -5.08
N PRO A 89 -10.97 6.36 -6.02
CA PRO A 89 -11.93 7.27 -6.64
C PRO A 89 -12.81 7.94 -5.59
N LEU A 90 -13.15 9.21 -5.82
CA LEU A 90 -14.12 9.94 -4.99
C LEU A 90 -15.42 9.13 -4.89
N GLY A 91 -15.90 8.86 -3.67
CA GLY A 91 -17.10 8.06 -3.41
C GLY A 91 -16.90 6.55 -3.22
N SER A 92 -15.70 6.01 -3.45
CA SER A 92 -15.38 4.57 -3.23
C SER A 92 -14.79 4.27 -1.85
N ASN A 93 -14.84 5.23 -0.92
CA ASN A 93 -14.36 5.04 0.44
C ASN A 93 -15.53 4.53 1.31
N PRO A 94 -15.56 3.25 1.73
CA PRO A 94 -16.72 2.67 2.42
C PRO A 94 -17.02 3.31 3.79
N GLY A 95 -16.10 4.11 4.35
CA GLY A 95 -16.34 4.91 5.56
C GLY A 95 -16.87 6.33 5.31
N ILE A 96 -17.01 6.76 4.05
CA ILE A 96 -17.58 8.05 3.67
C ILE A 96 -18.80 7.78 2.78
N MET A 97 -19.87 7.22 3.35
CA MET A 97 -21.20 7.54 2.82
C MET A 97 -21.42 9.01 3.17
N GLN A 98 -21.09 9.91 2.24
CA GLN A 98 -21.60 11.28 2.32
C GLN A 98 -23.12 11.16 2.32
N VAL A 99 -23.72 11.34 3.50
CA VAL A 99 -25.11 11.78 3.62
C VAL A 99 -25.25 13.03 2.77
N MET A 100 -25.82 12.88 1.57
CA MET A 100 -26.25 14.01 0.77
C MET A 100 -27.48 14.59 1.49
N PRO A 101 -27.48 15.87 1.91
CA PRO A 101 -28.72 16.51 2.32
C PRO A 101 -29.62 16.64 1.09
N LEU A 102 -30.88 16.25 1.26
CA LEU A 102 -31.98 16.48 0.31
C LEU A 102 -32.27 17.98 0.18
#